data_AF-A0A1F6YHQ2-F1
#
_entry.id   AF-A0A1F6YHQ2-F1
#
_cell.length_a   1.000
_cell.length_b   1.000
_cell.length_c   1.000
_cell.angle_alpha   90.00
_cell.angle_beta   90.00
_cell.angle_gamma   90.00
#
_symmetry.space_group_name_H-M   'P 1'
#
loop_
_entity.id
_entity.type
_entity.pdbx_description
1 polymer ?
#
loop_
_entity_poly.entity_id
_entity_poly.type
_entity_poly.pdbx_seq_one_letter_code
_entity_poly.pdbx_strand_id
1 'polypeptide(L)' 'MSYDMLVVMRYRFNDIFQTNPDGSLSPRRPLHINGVTFGYGVSFNRGVAFGGVDFFNFRGRDIEADDTSGVLNIRGFYNA' A
#
# COMPACT_ATOMS: atom_id res chain seq x y z
N MET A 1 21.28 15.88 -15.85
CA MET A 1 20.21 15.97 -14.85
C MET A 1 19.08 15.10 -15.35
N SER A 2 18.99 13.85 -14.89
CA SER A 2 17.85 12.99 -15.15
C SER A 2 16.75 13.40 -14.18
N TYR A 3 15.58 13.78 -14.69
CA TYR A 3 14.38 13.79 -13.87
C TYR A 3 14.07 12.33 -13.57
N ASP A 4 14.23 11.90 -12.32
CA ASP A 4 13.56 10.70 -11.84
C ASP A 4 12.04 10.96 -11.99
N MET A 5 11.51 10.58 -13.15
CA MET A 5 10.08 10.62 -13.41
C MET A 5 9.46 9.61 -12.44
N LEU A 6 8.81 10.10 -11.39
CA LEU A 6 7.97 9.26 -10.55
C LEU A 6 6.84 8.71 -11.43
N VAL A 7 6.93 7.42 -11.74
CA VAL A 7 5.89 6.75 -12.53
C VAL A 7 4.75 6.40 -11.59
N VAL A 8 3.67 7.14 -11.69
CA VAL A 8 2.41 6.85 -10.98
C VAL A 8 1.70 5.71 -11.70
N MET A 9 1.35 4.66 -10.97
CA MET A 9 0.69 3.46 -11.50
C MET A 9 -0.53 3.07 -10.66
N ARG A 10 -1.43 2.28 -11.26
CA ARG A 10 -2.54 1.60 -10.56
C ARG A 10 -2.19 0.15 -10.33
N TYR A 11 -2.31 -0.27 -9.08
CA TYR A 11 -2.11 -1.63 -8.63
C TYR A 11 -3.43 -2.20 -8.13
N ARG A 12 -3.70 -3.49 -8.37
CA ARG A 12 -4.78 -4.16 -7.66
C ARG A 12 -4.40 -4.26 -6.19
N PHE A 13 -5.39 -4.21 -5.28
CA PHE A 13 -5.13 -4.39 -3.84
C PHE A 13 -4.23 -5.59 -3.53
N ASN A 14 -4.45 -6.71 -4.22
CA ASN A 14 -3.73 -7.97 -3.98
C ASN A 14 -2.28 -7.98 -4.53
N ASP A 15 -1.93 -7.00 -5.37
CA ASP A 15 -0.55 -6.80 -5.84
C ASP A 15 0.30 -6.15 -4.74
N ILE A 16 -0.34 -5.35 -3.87
CA ILE A 16 0.32 -4.64 -2.77
C ILE A 16 0.23 -5.42 -1.47
N PHE A 17 -0.89 -6.10 -1.23
CA PHE A 17 -1.14 -6.80 0.02
C PHE A 17 -1.39 -8.29 -0.20
N GLN A 18 -0.94 -9.09 0.76
CA GLN A 18 -1.37 -10.48 0.91
C GLN A 18 -2.33 -10.60 2.08
N THR A 19 -3.33 -11.46 1.95
CA THR A 19 -4.14 -11.93 3.08
C THR A 19 -3.51 -13.20 3.64
N ASN A 20 -3.14 -13.18 4.90
CA ASN A 20 -2.56 -14.31 5.60
C ASN A 20 -3.65 -15.34 6.00
N PRO A 21 -3.28 -16.59 6.37
CA PRO A 21 -4.25 -17.63 6.71
C PRO A 21 -5.19 -17.28 7.88
N ASP A 22 -4.72 -16.46 8.81
CA ASP A 22 -5.50 -15.95 9.96
C ASP A 22 -6.41 -14.76 9.61
N GLY A 23 -6.43 -14.34 8.34
CA GLY A 23 -7.21 -13.22 7.85
C GLY A 23 -6.55 -11.84 8.00
N SER A 24 -5.37 -11.76 8.63
CA SER A 24 -4.58 -10.54 8.70
C SER A 24 -4.03 -10.13 7.34
N LEU A 25 -3.64 -8.86 7.19
CA LEU A 25 -2.97 -8.35 5.99
C LEU A 25 -1.48 -8.11 6.26
N SER A 26 -0.67 -8.43 5.25
CA SER A 26 0.74 -8.05 5.21
C SER A 26 1.07 -7.36 3.88
N PRO A 27 1.90 -6.30 3.89
CA PRO A 27 2.34 -5.67 2.66
C PRO A 27 3.39 -6.54 1.96
N ARG A 28 3.32 -6.61 0.62
CA ARG A 28 4.28 -7.33 -0.23
C ARG A 28 5.53 -6.51 -0.55
N ARG A 29 5.50 -5.20 -0.27
CA ARG A 29 6.58 -4.23 -0.47
C ARG A 29 6.50 -3.13 0.62
N PRO A 30 7.57 -2.40 0.93
CA PRO A 30 7.49 -1.24 1.80
C PRO A 30 6.55 -0.18 1.22
N LEU A 31 5.71 0.39 2.07
CA LEU A 31 4.69 1.37 1.74
C LEU A 31 4.92 2.66 2.53
N HIS A 32 4.58 3.78 1.92
CA HIS A 32 4.50 5.08 2.57
C HIS A 32 3.12 5.69 2.36
N ILE A 33 2.51 6.19 3.43
CA ILE A 33 1.20 6.86 3.36
C ILE A 33 1.08 7.89 4.48
N ASN A 34 0.69 9.11 4.13
CA ASN A 34 0.46 10.21 5.08
C ASN A 34 1.58 10.37 6.13
N GLY A 35 2.84 10.30 5.71
CA GLY A 35 4.01 10.46 6.59
C GLY A 35 4.44 9.20 7.34
N VAL A 36 3.72 8.08 7.21
CA VAL A 36 4.05 6.80 7.87
C VAL A 36 4.61 5.82 6.84
N THR A 37 5.78 5.25 7.14
CA THR A 37 6.39 4.17 6.37
C THR A 37 6.30 2.85 7.14
N PHE A 38 5.86 1.79 6.47
CA PHE A 38 5.80 0.43 7.03
C PHE A 38 6.05 -0.59 5.92
N GLY A 39 6.49 -1.80 6.25
CA GLY A 39 6.90 -2.75 5.22
C GLY A 39 6.97 -4.18 5.71
N TYR A 40 7.86 -4.95 5.08
CA TYR A 40 8.05 -6.37 5.33
C TYR A 40 8.05 -6.74 6.83
N GLY A 41 7.39 -7.86 7.16
CA GLY A 41 7.29 -8.37 8.52
C GLY A 41 6.15 -7.79 9.35
N VAL A 42 5.49 -6.73 8.89
CA VAL A 42 4.28 -6.21 9.52
C VAL A 42 3.07 -7.06 9.11
N SER A 43 2.31 -7.50 10.11
CA SER A 43 0.98 -8.07 9.93
C SER A 43 -0.01 -7.29 10.78
N PHE A 44 -1.17 -6.97 10.21
CA PHE A 44 -2.17 -6.15 10.88
C PHE A 44 -3.58 -6.64 10.58
N ASN A 45 -4.46 -6.42 11.55
CA ASN A 45 -5.87 -6.77 11.47
C ASN A 45 -6.72 -5.55 11.15
N ARG A 46 -7.99 -5.78 10.83
CA ARG A 46 -8.99 -4.72 10.64
C ARG A 46 -9.02 -3.80 11.86
N GLY A 47 -9.15 -2.50 11.63
CA GLY A 47 -9.15 -1.46 12.65
C GLY A 47 -7.76 -0.88 12.95
N VAL A 48 -6.68 -1.52 12.49
CA VAL A 48 -5.32 -0.95 12.58
C VAL A 48 -5.12 0.02 11.42
N ALA A 49 -4.72 1.25 11.75
CA ALA A 49 -4.51 2.32 10.77
C ALA A 49 -3.04 2.75 10.70
N PHE A 50 -2.54 2.95 9.48
CA PHE A 50 -1.24 3.58 9.21
C PHE A 50 -1.48 4.91 8.51
N GLY A 51 -0.93 6.00 9.05
CA GLY A 51 -1.19 7.34 8.50
C GLY A 51 -2.69 7.70 8.48
N GLY A 52 -3.47 7.15 9.42
CA GLY A 52 -4.92 7.32 9.48
C GLY A 52 -5.73 6.43 8.52
N VAL A 53 -5.10 5.50 7.81
CA VAL A 53 -5.75 4.63 6.82
C VAL A 53 -5.78 3.18 7.31
N ASP A 54 -6.99 2.62 7.44
CA ASP A 54 -7.21 1.18 7.59
C ASP A 54 -7.39 0.54 6.21
N PHE A 55 -6.40 -0.24 5.77
CA PHE A 55 -6.35 -0.86 4.45
C PHE A 55 -7.42 -1.96 4.26
N PHE A 56 -8.01 -2.52 5.32
CA PHE A 56 -9.11 -3.48 5.16
C PHE A 56 -10.32 -2.87 4.46
N ASN A 57 -10.54 -1.56 4.58
CA ASN A 57 -11.65 -0.85 3.95
C ASN A 57 -11.50 -0.69 2.43
N PHE A 58 -10.31 -0.98 1.90
CA PHE A 58 -9.99 -0.81 0.48
C PHE A 58 -9.73 -2.15 -0.22
N ARG A 59 -10.04 -3.28 0.42
CA ARG A 59 -9.97 -4.59 -0.23
C ARG A 59 -10.83 -4.59 -1.51
N GLY A 60 -10.25 -5.10 -2.60
CA GLY A 60 -10.90 -5.14 -3.90
C GLY A 60 -10.90 -3.81 -4.68
N ARG A 61 -10.24 -2.77 -4.16
CA ARG A 61 -10.03 -1.50 -4.87
C ARG A 61 -8.67 -1.46 -5.56
N ASP A 62 -8.55 -0.55 -6.50
CA ASP A 62 -7.27 -0.19 -7.08
C ASP A 62 -6.58 0.86 -6.21
N ILE A 63 -5.25 0.74 -6.12
CA ILE A 63 -4.40 1.62 -5.34
C ILE A 63 -3.50 2.37 -6.31
N GLU A 64 -3.55 3.69 -6.26
CA GLU A 64 -2.63 4.56 -6.96
C GLU A 64 -1.39 4.78 -6.11
N ALA A 65 -0.22 4.51 -6.67
CA ALA A 65 1.06 4.74 -6.01
C ALA A 65 2.17 5.04 -7.01
N ASP A 66 3.20 5.74 -6.56
CA ASP A 66 4.50 5.81 -7.23
C ASP A 66 5.55 5.03 -6.43
N ASP A 67 6.48 4.41 -7.14
CA ASP A 67 7.64 3.73 -6.55
C ASP A 67 8.79 4.75 -6.42
N THR A 68 9.18 5.04 -5.17
CA THR A 68 10.38 5.83 -4.87
C THR A 68 11.37 4.93 -4.16
N SER A 69 12.43 4.53 -4.88
CA SER A 69 13.53 3.72 -4.34
C SER A 69 13.07 2.41 -3.67
N GLY A 70 12.04 1.76 -4.22
CA GLY A 70 11.49 0.50 -3.71
C GLY A 70 10.41 0.65 -2.65
N VAL A 71 10.03 1.88 -2.30
CA VAL A 71 8.91 2.19 -1.40
C VAL A 71 7.73 2.69 -2.23
N LEU A 72 6.56 2.06 -2.10
CA LEU A 72 5.35 2.53 -2.75
C LEU A 72 4.71 3.66 -1.95
N ASN A 73 4.75 4.86 -2.49
CA ASN A 73 4.05 6.02 -1.93
C ASN A 73 2.59 5.99 -2.37
N ILE A 74 1.69 5.69 -1.45
CA ILE A 74 0.25 5.60 -1.74
C ILE A 74 -0.31 7.00 -1.94
N ARG A 75 -0.99 7.22 -3.06
CA ARG A 75 -1.62 8.50 -3.45
C ARG A 75 -3.13 8.49 -3.38
N GLY A 76 -3.76 7.33 -3.59
CA GLY A 76 -5.21 7.23 -3.57
C GLY A 76 -5.76 5.82 -3.75
N PHE A 77 -7.07 5.68 -3.54
CA PHE A 77 -7.83 4.44 -3.67
C PHE A 77 -9.03 4.65 -4.59
N TYR A 78 -9.26 3.72 -5.51
CA TYR A 78 -10.22 3.89 -6.58
C TYR A 78 -10.99 2.58 -6.82
N ASN A 79 -12.18 2.68 -7.39
CA ASN A 79 -12.93 1.48 -7.76
C ASN A 79 -12.18 0.72 -8.87
N ALA A 80 -12.25 -0.61 -8.79
CA ALA A 80 -11.56 -1.55 -9.68
C ALA A 80 -12.17 -1.63 -11.09
#